data_AF-A0A929V187-F1
#
_entry.id   AF-A0A929V187-F1
#
_cell.length_a   1.000
_cell.length_b   1.000
_cell.length_c   1.000
_cell.angle_alpha   90.00
_cell.angle_beta   90.00
_cell.angle_gamma   90.00
#
_symmetry.space_group_name_H-M   'P 1'
#
loop_
_entity.id
_entity.type
_entity.pdbx_description
1 polymer ?
#
loop_
_entity_poly.entity_id
_entity_poly.type
_entity_poly.pdbx_seq_one_letter_code
_entity_poly.pdbx_strand_id
1 'polypeptide(L)' 'MSAVFYIKFQLDVANAQADMKEYLQNKYRQEFVVEKPEHKGGGLAVEGHFDAVAYPKDDSALKFVVNKSSSGIWDG' A
#
# COMPACT_ATOMS: atom_id res chain seq x y z
N MET A 1 -7.85 20.86 -6.48
CA MET A 1 -8.21 19.44 -6.70
C MET A 1 -9.74 19.33 -6.62
N SER A 2 -10.41 18.68 -7.57
CA SER A 2 -11.89 18.57 -7.52
C SER A 2 -12.33 17.51 -6.50
N ALA A 3 -13.56 17.59 -6.01
CA ALA A 3 -14.13 16.59 -5.11
C ALA A 3 -14.10 15.16 -5.72
N VAL A 4 -14.32 15.05 -7.03
CA VAL A 4 -14.25 13.77 -7.77
C VAL A 4 -12.84 13.20 -7.73
N PHE A 5 -11.81 14.03 -7.98
CA PHE A 5 -10.42 13.59 -7.91
C PHE A 5 -10.03 13.14 -6.49
N TYR A 6 -10.50 13.86 -5.47
CA TYR A 6 -10.24 13.50 -4.08
C TYR A 6 -10.87 12.14 -3.70
N ILE A 7 -12.13 11.89 -4.10
CA ILE A 7 -12.80 10.61 -3.85
C ILE A 7 -12.07 9.47 -4.54
N LYS A 8 -11.69 9.67 -5.82
CA LYS A 8 -10.95 8.66 -6.58
C LYS A 8 -9.61 8.32 -5.92
N PHE A 9 -8.89 9.35 -5.46
CA PHE A 9 -7.62 9.15 -4.75
C PHE A 9 -7.79 8.36 -3.45
N GLN A 10 -8.81 8.66 -2.62
CA GLN A 10 -9.05 7.89 -1.39
C GLN A 10 -9.41 6.41 -1.70
N LEU A 11 -10.15 6.16 -2.77
CA LEU A 11 -10.48 4.81 -3.21
C LEU A 11 -9.21 4.06 -3.65
N ASP A 12 -8.31 4.72 -4.38
CA ASP A 12 -7.07 4.10 -4.83
C ASP A 12 -6.13 3.79 -3.63
N VAL A 13 -6.08 4.67 -2.62
CA VAL A 13 -5.37 4.41 -1.35
C VAL A 13 -5.95 3.20 -0.62
N ALA A 14 -7.28 3.11 -0.49
CA ALA A 14 -7.93 1.99 0.19
C ALA A 14 -7.71 0.66 -0.53
N ASN A 15 -7.78 0.66 -1.87
CA ASN A 15 -7.50 -0.51 -2.68
C ASN A 15 -6.03 -0.94 -2.56
N ALA A 16 -5.08 0.00 -2.63
CA ALA A 16 -3.66 -0.32 -2.44
C ALA A 16 -3.41 -0.96 -1.07
N GLN A 17 -4.02 -0.43 0.00
CA GLN A 17 -3.89 -0.98 1.35
C GLN A 17 -4.45 -2.40 1.46
N ALA A 18 -5.59 -2.67 0.82
CA ALA A 18 -6.20 -4.00 0.80
C ALA A 18 -5.32 -5.01 0.04
N ASP A 19 -4.85 -4.64 -1.14
CA ASP A 19 -4.02 -5.51 -1.98
C ASP A 19 -2.68 -5.84 -1.28
N MET A 20 -2.05 -4.85 -0.64
CA MET A 20 -0.83 -5.06 0.16
C MET A 20 -1.07 -6.02 1.33
N LYS A 21 -2.20 -5.89 2.03
CA LYS A 21 -2.55 -6.78 3.14
C LYS A 21 -2.73 -8.22 2.65
N GLU A 22 -3.47 -8.40 1.56
CA GLU A 22 -3.69 -9.72 0.96
C GLU A 22 -2.37 -10.35 0.49
N TYR A 23 -1.51 -9.58 -0.16
CA TYR A 23 -0.19 -10.03 -0.60
C TYR A 23 0.65 -10.56 0.57
N LEU A 24 0.78 -9.79 1.66
CA LEU A 24 1.56 -10.18 2.82
C LEU A 24 0.95 -11.41 3.53
N GLN A 25 -0.38 -11.44 3.65
CA GLN A 25 -1.10 -12.60 4.21
C GLN A 25 -0.84 -13.87 3.42
N ASN A 26 -0.87 -13.79 2.09
CA ASN A 26 -0.61 -14.94 1.22
C ASN A 26 0.86 -15.37 1.25
N LYS A 27 1.80 -14.42 1.26
CA LYS A 27 3.24 -14.67 1.26
C LYS A 27 3.71 -15.33 2.57
N TYR A 28 3.29 -14.79 3.70
CA TYR A 28 3.79 -15.19 5.03
C TYR A 28 2.82 -16.07 5.83
N ARG A 29 1.61 -16.30 5.32
CA ARG A 29 0.57 -17.12 5.96
C ARG A 29 0.15 -16.64 7.36
N GLN A 30 0.14 -15.32 7.57
CA GLN A 30 -0.26 -14.67 8.83
C GLN A 30 -0.90 -13.31 8.59
N GLU A 31 -1.61 -12.75 9.56
CA GLU A 31 -2.25 -11.44 9.43
C GLU A 31 -1.27 -10.27 9.59
N PHE A 32 -1.42 -9.25 8.75
CA PHE A 32 -0.62 -8.02 8.82
C PHE A 32 -1.50 -6.79 9.07
N VAL A 33 -0.93 -5.84 9.81
CA VAL A 33 -1.35 -4.44 9.76
C VAL A 33 -0.55 -3.78 8.65
N VAL A 34 -1.26 -3.08 7.76
CA VAL A 34 -0.67 -2.20 6.76
C VAL A 34 -1.19 -0.81 7.10
N GLU A 35 -0.29 0.14 7.39
CA GLU A 35 -0.63 1.53 7.65
C GLU A 35 -1.18 2.21 6.38
N LYS A 36 -1.68 3.46 6.49
CA LYS A 36 -2.27 4.15 5.34
C LYS A 36 -1.20 4.34 4.24
N PRO A 37 -1.41 3.85 3.01
CA PRO A 37 -0.44 4.02 1.95
C PRO A 37 -0.28 5.48 1.51
N GLU A 38 0.95 5.86 1.22
CA GLU A 38 1.33 7.15 0.65
C GLU A 38 1.65 6.99 -0.84
N HIS A 39 1.05 7.82 -1.68
CA HIS A 39 1.38 7.84 -3.11
C HIS A 39 2.64 8.68 -3.35
N LYS A 40 3.67 8.07 -3.95
CA LYS A 40 4.96 8.69 -4.24
C LYS A 40 5.37 8.52 -5.69
N GLY A 41 6.32 9.33 -6.14
CA GLY A 41 6.97 9.20 -7.45
C GLY A 41 6.08 9.48 -8.67
N GLY A 42 4.80 9.80 -8.50
CA GLY A 42 3.87 10.09 -9.59
C GLY A 42 3.75 11.59 -9.91
N GLY A 43 3.40 11.89 -11.15
CA GLY A 43 3.28 13.26 -11.66
C GLY A 43 2.63 13.30 -13.05
N LEU A 44 2.71 14.45 -13.74
CA LEU A 44 2.19 14.55 -15.11
C LEU A 44 2.84 13.48 -16.00
N ALA A 45 2.01 12.57 -16.52
CA ALA A 45 2.40 11.42 -17.36
C ALA A 45 3.36 10.39 -16.72
N VAL A 46 3.62 10.46 -15.41
CA VAL A 46 4.43 9.47 -14.68
C VAL A 46 3.56 8.76 -13.66
N GLU A 47 3.43 7.44 -13.80
CA GLU A 47 2.76 6.61 -12.81
C GLU A 47 3.60 6.53 -11.53
N GLY A 48 2.94 6.78 -10.39
CA GLY A 48 3.58 6.63 -9.08
C GLY A 48 3.46 5.21 -8.54
N HIS A 49 3.81 5.08 -7.28
CA HIS A 49 3.59 3.88 -6.48
C HIS A 49 3.04 4.25 -5.11
N PHE A 50 2.46 3.27 -4.43
CA PHE A 50 2.07 3.39 -3.04
C PHE A 50 3.11 2.73 -2.15
N ASP A 51 3.55 3.43 -1.11
CA ASP A 51 4.33 2.86 -0.02
C ASP A 51 3.46 2.78 1.24
N ALA A 52 3.60 1.72 2.02
CA ALA A 52 3.04 1.65 3.36
C ALA A 52 4.02 0.96 4.32
N VAL A 53 4.01 1.37 5.58
CA VAL A 53 4.63 0.58 6.65
C VAL A 53 3.70 -0.59 6.98
N ALA A 54 4.26 -1.78 7.12
CA ALA A 54 3.54 -2.97 7.51
C ALA A 54 4.27 -3.72 8.65
N TYR A 55 3.50 -4.47 9.43
CA TYR A 55 4.00 -5.35 10.48
C TYR A 55 3.02 -6.50 10.77
N PRO A 56 3.50 -7.69 11.19
CA PRO A 56 2.64 -8.78 11.66
C PRO A 56 1.73 -8.32 12.79
N LYS A 57 0.48 -8.79 12.81
CA LYS A 57 -0.49 -8.38 13.83
C LYS A 57 -0.07 -8.75 15.26
N ASP A 58 0.74 -9.80 15.41
CA ASP A 58 1.27 -10.30 16.68
C ASP A 58 2.65 -9.73 17.06
N ASP A 59 3.37 -9.09 16.12
CA ASP A 59 4.66 -8.45 16.38
C ASP A 59 4.76 -7.08 15.69
N SER A 60 4.32 -6.04 16.40
CA SER A 60 4.43 -4.65 15.93
C SER A 60 5.83 -4.06 15.92
N ALA A 61 6.83 -4.76 16.46
CA ALA A 61 8.23 -4.32 16.39
C ALA A 61 8.86 -4.63 15.03
N LEU A 62 8.37 -5.67 14.33
CA LEU A 62 8.84 -6.07 13.00
C LEU A 62 8.20 -5.21 11.90
N LYS A 63 8.68 -3.96 11.77
CA LYS A 63 8.21 -3.01 10.75
C LYS A 63 9.06 -3.04 9.48
N PHE A 64 8.41 -3.05 8.33
CA PHE A 64 9.05 -2.93 7.01
C PHE A 64 8.16 -2.15 6.04
N VAL A 65 8.72 -1.78 4.88
CA VAL A 65 7.96 -1.10 3.83
C VAL A 65 7.44 -2.13 2.84
N VAL A 66 6.14 -2.03 2.53
CA VAL A 66 5.52 -2.70 1.39
C VAL A 66 5.16 -1.66 0.34
N ASN A 67 5.47 -1.96 -0.91
CA ASN A 67 5.23 -1.10 -2.07
C ASN A 67 4.25 -1.76 -3.05
N LYS A 68 3.38 -0.96 -3.66
CA LYS A 68 2.54 -1.35 -4.79
C LYS A 68 2.75 -0.39 -5.96
N SER A 69 3.11 -0.94 -7.11
CA SER A 69 3.19 -0.23 -8.40
C SER A 69 2.42 -1.00 -9.47
N SER A 70 2.39 -0.50 -10.71
CA SER A 70 1.84 -1.23 -11.86
C SER A 70 2.57 -2.55 -12.15
N SER A 71 3.83 -2.68 -11.70
CA SER A 71 4.61 -3.91 -11.87
C SER A 71 4.28 -5.01 -10.85
N GLY A 72 3.53 -4.69 -9.80
CA GLY A 72 3.20 -5.63 -8.72
C GLY A 72 3.44 -5.07 -7.32
N ILE A 73 3.42 -5.98 -6.34
CA ILE A 73 3.59 -5.69 -4.92
C ILE A 73 4.89 -6.34 -4.45
N TRP A 74 5.68 -5.58 -3.69
CA TRP A 74 6.99 -5.98 -3.20
C TRP A 74 7.18 -5.50 -1.76
N ASP A 75 7.80 -6.33 -0.93
CA ASP A 75 8.25 -6.01 0.43
C ASP A 75 9.75 -6.30 0.57
N GLY A 76 10.43 -5.48 1.38
CA GLY A 76 11.88 -5.54 1.62
C GLY A 76 12.23 -5.85 3.07
#